data_AF-A0AAE1G4X1-F1
#
_entry.id   AF-A0AAE1G4X1-F1
#
_cell.length_a   1.000
_cell.length_b   1.000
_cell.length_c   1.000
_cell.angle_alpha   90.00
_cell.angle_beta   90.00
_cell.angle_gamma   90.00
#
_symmetry.space_group_name_H-M   'P 1'
#
loop_
_entity.id
_entity.type
_entity.pdbx_description
1 polymer ?
#
loop_
_entity_poly.entity_id
_entity_poly.type
_entity_poly.pdbx_seq_one_letter_code
_entity_poly.pdbx_strand_id
1 'polypeptide(L)'
;MERVEVEQRKQRRSAAKRKINRKYNLFRESVSLEDPEPLLQNSFIEIQAAYNDVEEAHERYLEALVIQGTGDSQIETEEHYITEPEKKRNDAHALLIKHSDNKNKLQNSQST
;
A
#
# COMPACT_ATOMS: atom_id res chain seq x y z
N MET A 1 3.49 -31.53 -4.29
CA MET A 1 4.37 -30.42 -4.71
C MET A 1 3.59 -29.10 -4.71
N GLU A 2 2.37 -29.07 -5.28
CA GLU A 2 1.50 -27.88 -5.40
C GLU A 2 1.11 -27.20 -4.08
N ARG A 3 0.79 -27.93 -3.00
CA ARG A 3 0.43 -27.32 -1.70
C ARG A 3 1.54 -26.46 -1.07
N VAL A 4 2.81 -26.81 -1.32
CA VAL A 4 3.96 -26.04 -0.81
C VAL A 4 4.06 -24.70 -1.54
N GLU A 5 3.72 -24.67 -2.83
CA GLU A 5 3.76 -23.47 -3.65
C GLU A 5 2.68 -22.46 -3.26
N VAL A 6 1.45 -22.91 -3.00
CA VAL A 6 0.36 -22.04 -2.52
C VAL A 6 0.70 -21.38 -1.19
N GLU A 7 1.28 -22.13 -0.24
CA GLU A 7 1.73 -21.57 1.04
C GLU A 7 2.90 -20.59 0.88
N GLN A 8 3.85 -20.85 -0.02
CA GLN A 8 4.92 -19.88 -0.31
C GLN A 8 4.36 -18.58 -0.90
N ARG A 9 3.41 -18.67 -1.84
CA ARG A 9 2.74 -17.49 -2.41
C ARG A 9 1.93 -16.73 -1.35
N LYS A 10 1.25 -17.45 -0.45
CA LYS A 10 0.57 -16.87 0.71
C LYS A 10 1.51 -16.11 1.66
N GLN A 11 2.69 -16.67 1.92
CA GLN A 11 3.70 -16.00 2.74
C GLN A 11 4.24 -14.74 2.06
N ARG A 12 4.48 -14.78 0.75
CA ARG A 12 4.92 -13.61 -0.04
C ARG A 12 3.91 -12.47 0.00
N ARG A 13 2.62 -12.72 -0.28
CA ARG A 13 1.58 -11.68 -0.17
C ARG A 13 1.45 -11.12 1.24
N SER A 14 1.67 -11.95 2.27
CA SER A 14 1.64 -11.52 3.68
C SER A 14 2.83 -10.61 3.99
N ALA A 15 4.00 -10.92 3.46
CA ALA A 15 5.19 -10.08 3.59
C ALA A 15 5.02 -8.73 2.86
N ALA A 16 4.47 -8.74 1.65
CA ALA A 16 4.14 -7.51 0.92
C ALA A 16 3.16 -6.62 1.71
N LYS A 17 2.11 -7.23 2.30
CA LYS A 17 1.15 -6.49 3.14
C LYS A 17 1.80 -5.86 4.38
N ARG A 18 2.75 -6.55 5.01
CA ARG A 18 3.55 -5.96 6.10
C ARG A 18 4.43 -4.80 5.61
N LYS A 19 4.99 -4.90 4.40
CA LYS A 19 5.82 -3.86 3.80
C LYS A 19 5.04 -2.57 3.60
N ILE A 20 3.86 -2.62 2.97
CA ILE A 20 3.03 -1.40 2.81
C ILE A 20 2.61 -0.80 4.15
N ASN A 21 2.23 -1.63 5.14
CA ASN A 21 1.88 -1.12 6.48
C ASN A 21 3.05 -0.36 7.12
N ARG A 22 4.27 -0.91 7.04
CA ARG A 22 5.47 -0.25 7.56
C ARG A 22 5.75 1.07 6.84
N LYS A 23 5.70 1.07 5.51
CA LYS A 23 5.95 2.28 4.70
C LYS A 23 4.92 3.37 4.97
N TYR A 24 3.64 3.00 5.06
CA TYR A 24 2.56 3.91 5.41
C TYR A 24 2.73 4.53 6.81
N ASN A 25 3.09 3.74 7.82
CA ASN A 25 3.31 4.28 9.17
C ASN A 25 4.48 5.28 9.20
N LEU A 26 5.60 4.95 8.55
CA LEU A 26 6.74 5.87 8.43
C LEU A 26 6.36 7.17 7.72
N PHE A 27 5.59 7.07 6.62
CA PHE A 27 5.09 8.26 5.93
C PHE A 27 4.21 9.12 6.83
N ARG A 28 3.32 8.53 7.62
CA ARG A 28 2.49 9.28 8.57
C ARG A 28 3.32 10.00 9.63
N GLU A 29 4.38 9.35 10.12
CA GLU A 29 5.34 9.98 11.03
C GLU A 29 6.02 11.17 10.34
N SER A 30 6.52 11.00 9.12
CA SER A 30 7.12 12.08 8.33
C SER A 30 6.16 13.26 8.09
N VAL A 31 4.89 13.00 7.77
CA VAL A 31 3.86 14.05 7.65
C VAL A 31 3.67 14.77 8.98
N SER A 32 3.66 14.06 10.10
CA SER A 32 3.53 14.65 11.44
C SER A 32 4.75 15.47 11.86
N LEU A 33 5.92 15.16 11.33
CA LEU A 33 7.17 15.89 11.54
C LEU A 33 7.34 17.08 10.58
N GLU A 34 6.36 17.30 9.68
CA GLU A 34 6.40 18.33 8.65
C GLU A 34 7.65 18.21 7.76
N ASP A 35 8.03 16.98 7.43
CA ASP A 35 9.15 16.72 6.54
C ASP A 35 8.99 17.47 5.21
N PRO A 36 10.10 17.91 4.58
CA PRO A 36 10.06 18.57 3.29
C PRO A 36 9.26 17.78 2.24
N GLU A 37 8.46 18.51 1.45
CA GLU A 37 7.61 17.93 0.41
C GLU A 37 8.31 16.94 -0.54
N PRO A 38 9.57 17.16 -1.00
CA PRO A 38 10.26 16.15 -1.80
C PRO A 38 10.47 14.81 -1.08
N LEU A 39 10.69 14.82 0.24
CA LEU A 39 10.81 13.60 1.05
C LEU A 39 9.46 12.89 1.19
N LEU A 40 8.37 13.66 1.37
CA LEU A 40 7.02 13.11 1.42
C LEU A 40 6.60 12.52 0.07
N GLN A 41 6.92 13.18 -1.05
CA GLN A 41 6.69 12.66 -2.40
C GLN A 41 7.46 11.36 -2.64
N ASN A 42 8.75 11.32 -2.28
CA ASN A 42 9.55 10.09 -2.38
C ASN A 42 8.95 8.95 -1.53
N SER A 43 8.55 9.25 -0.30
CA SER A 43 7.92 8.28 0.60
C SER A 43 6.58 7.77 0.06
N PHE A 44 5.79 8.63 -0.59
CA PHE A 44 4.56 8.23 -1.27
C PHE A 44 4.83 7.31 -2.48
N ILE A 45 5.86 7.59 -3.28
CA ILE A 45 6.29 6.71 -4.39
C ILE A 45 6.65 5.31 -3.85
N GLU A 46 7.32 5.24 -2.69
CA GLU A 46 7.63 3.95 -2.05
C GLU A 46 6.37 3.21 -1.56
N ILE A 47 5.35 3.93 -1.09
CA ILE A 47 4.05 3.34 -0.72
C ILE A 47 3.34 2.81 -1.97
N GLN A 48 3.34 3.57 -3.08
CA GLN A 48 2.78 3.13 -4.34
C GLN A 48 3.45 1.84 -4.84
N ALA A 49 4.78 1.80 -4.82
CA ALA A 49 5.54 0.59 -5.17
C ALA A 49 5.19 -0.58 -4.24
N ALA A 50 5.09 -0.35 -2.92
CA ALA A 50 4.70 -1.38 -1.97
C ALA A 50 3.25 -1.86 -2.14
N TYR A 51 2.34 -1.01 -2.61
CA TYR A 51 0.97 -1.40 -2.99
C TYR A 51 0.99 -2.31 -4.21
N ASN A 52 1.71 -1.94 -5.26
CA ASN A 52 1.84 -2.75 -6.47
C ASN A 52 2.43 -4.13 -6.14
N ASP A 53 3.42 -4.20 -5.25
CA ASP A 53 3.97 -5.49 -4.76
C ASP A 53 2.90 -6.37 -4.09
N VAL A 54 1.93 -5.77 -3.37
CA VAL A 54 0.84 -6.51 -2.71
C VAL A 54 -0.16 -7.02 -3.74
N GLU A 55 -0.54 -6.18 -4.69
CA GLU A 55 -1.45 -6.51 -5.78
C GLU A 55 -0.92 -7.69 -6.58
N GLU A 56 0.32 -7.60 -7.07
CA GLU A 56 0.96 -8.67 -7.83
C GLU A 56 1.10 -9.97 -7.02
N ALA A 57 1.53 -9.87 -5.76
CA ALA A 57 1.67 -11.05 -4.91
C ALA A 57 0.30 -11.70 -4.59
N HIS A 58 -0.77 -10.90 -4.55
CA HIS A 58 -2.12 -11.39 -4.33
C HIS A 58 -2.68 -12.08 -5.58
N GLU A 59 -2.54 -11.47 -6.76
CA GLU A 59 -2.93 -12.06 -8.05
C GLU A 59 -2.27 -13.43 -8.24
N ARG A 60 -0.94 -13.49 -8.08
CA ARG A 60 -0.20 -14.76 -8.15
C ARG A 60 -0.70 -15.79 -7.12
N TYR A 61 -1.17 -15.37 -5.96
CA TYR A 61 -1.75 -16.29 -4.98
C TYR A 61 -3.12 -16.81 -5.42
N LEU A 62 -3.98 -15.94 -5.97
CA LEU A 62 -5.28 -16.34 -6.53
C LEU A 62 -5.12 -17.34 -7.67
N GLU A 63 -4.20 -17.09 -8.60
CA GLU A 63 -3.86 -18.04 -9.68
C GLU A 63 -3.50 -19.43 -9.13
N ALA A 64 -2.72 -19.47 -8.05
CA ALA A 64 -2.30 -20.73 -7.45
C ALA A 64 -3.45 -21.45 -6.73
N LEU A 65 -4.39 -20.71 -6.14
CA LEU A 65 -5.62 -21.29 -5.60
C LEU A 65 -6.47 -21.94 -6.70
N VAL A 66 -6.62 -21.26 -7.85
CA VAL A 66 -7.35 -21.78 -9.01
C VAL A 66 -6.70 -23.06 -9.53
N ILE A 67 -5.37 -23.06 -9.73
CA ILE A 67 -4.62 -24.25 -10.20
C ILE A 67 -4.78 -25.44 -9.22
N GLN A 68 -4.80 -25.17 -7.91
CA GLN A 68 -4.98 -26.21 -6.89
C GLN A 68 -6.42 -26.77 -6.84
N GLY A 69 -7.35 -26.25 -7.66
CA GLY A 69 -8.76 -26.63 -7.64
C GLY A 69 -9.49 -26.15 -6.40
N THR A 70 -9.09 -25.00 -5.85
CA THR A 70 -9.77 -24.38 -4.72
C THR A 70 -11.14 -23.86 -5.17
N GLY A 71 -12.19 -24.09 -4.38
CA GLY A 71 -13.56 -23.68 -4.73
C GLY A 71 -13.77 -22.15 -4.70
N ASP A 72 -14.75 -21.71 -5.49
CA ASP A 72 -15.06 -20.29 -5.75
C ASP A 72 -15.29 -19.45 -4.48
N SER A 73 -15.91 -20.01 -3.44
CA SER A 73 -16.18 -19.30 -2.19
C SER A 73 -14.92 -18.86 -1.43
N GLN A 74 -13.83 -19.62 -1.55
CA GLN A 74 -12.55 -19.23 -0.96
C GLN A 74 -11.88 -18.13 -1.79
N ILE A 75 -12.04 -18.15 -3.11
CA ILE A 75 -11.52 -17.10 -4.01
C ILE A 75 -12.24 -15.78 -3.71
N GLU A 76 -13.57 -15.78 -3.62
CA GLU A 76 -14.38 -14.60 -3.27
C GLU A 76 -13.95 -13.96 -1.95
N THR A 77 -13.67 -14.77 -0.93
CA THR A 77 -13.17 -14.26 0.36
C THR A 77 -11.83 -13.55 0.22
N GLU A 78 -10.98 -14.06 -0.69
CA GLU A 78 -9.62 -13.56 -0.88
C GLU A 78 -9.59 -12.26 -1.69
N GLU A 79 -10.60 -11.94 -2.51
CA GLU A 79 -10.69 -10.68 -3.27
C GLU A 79 -10.62 -9.43 -2.38
N HIS A 80 -11.08 -9.54 -1.13
CA HIS A 80 -11.03 -8.43 -0.16
C HIS A 80 -9.64 -8.21 0.47
N TYR A 81 -8.64 -9.04 0.17
CA TYR A 81 -7.32 -8.96 0.79
C TYR A 81 -6.61 -7.62 0.53
N ILE A 82 -6.82 -7.03 -0.66
CA ILE A 82 -6.16 -5.80 -1.13
C ILE A 82 -6.85 -4.51 -0.67
N THR A 83 -8.07 -4.57 -0.16
CA THR A 83 -8.85 -3.39 0.25
C THR A 83 -8.13 -2.54 1.30
N GLU A 84 -7.53 -3.17 2.31
CA GLU A 84 -6.80 -2.46 3.36
C GLU A 84 -5.47 -1.82 2.88
N PRO A 85 -4.65 -2.51 2.07
CA PRO A 85 -3.53 -1.89 1.34
C PRO A 85 -3.96 -0.69 0.48
N GLU A 86 -5.04 -0.81 -0.28
CA GLU A 86 -5.52 0.25 -1.16
C GLU A 86 -5.92 1.51 -0.39
N LYS A 87 -6.67 1.34 0.70
CA LYS A 87 -7.02 2.45 1.60
C LYS A 87 -5.80 3.20 2.10
N LYS A 88 -4.70 2.51 2.44
CA LYS A 88 -3.45 3.15 2.93
C LYS A 88 -2.75 3.95 1.85
N ARG A 89 -2.68 3.43 0.62
CA ARG A 89 -2.17 4.18 -0.54
C ARG A 89 -2.99 5.46 -0.76
N ASN A 90 -4.32 5.32 -0.76
CA ASN A 90 -5.23 6.44 -0.99
C ASN A 90 -5.15 7.49 0.13
N ASP A 91 -5.06 7.06 1.39
CA ASP A 91 -4.87 7.96 2.53
C ASP A 91 -3.53 8.69 2.48
N ALA A 92 -2.44 7.98 2.14
CA ALA A 92 -1.13 8.62 1.95
C ALA A 92 -1.16 9.71 0.87
N HIS A 93 -1.85 9.44 -0.25
CA HIS A 93 -2.04 10.43 -1.31
C HIS A 93 -2.84 11.65 -0.82
N ALA A 94 -3.93 11.44 -0.09
CA ALA A 94 -4.75 12.52 0.46
C ALA A 94 -3.96 13.39 1.46
N LEU A 95 -3.14 12.76 2.32
CA LEU A 95 -2.26 13.46 3.26
C LEU A 95 -1.21 14.29 2.53
N LEU A 96 -0.62 13.76 1.45
CA LEU A 96 0.36 14.49 0.64
C LEU A 96 -0.25 15.76 0.03
N ILE A 97 -1.43 15.65 -0.60
CA ILE A 97 -2.15 16.81 -1.18
C ILE A 97 -2.43 17.86 -0.11
N LYS A 98 -2.97 17.45 1.04
CA LYS A 98 -3.30 18.35 2.15
C LYS A 98 -2.06 19.08 2.67
N HIS A 99 -0.92 18.40 2.75
CA HIS A 99 0.34 19.01 3.17
C HIS A 99 0.81 20.08 2.19
N SER A 100 0.78 19.81 0.87
CA SER A 100 1.13 20.77 -0.17
C SER A 100 0.21 22.00 -0.15
N ASP A 101 -1.09 21.81 0.05
CA ASP A 101 -2.08 22.91 0.12
C ASP A 101 -1.85 23.83 1.33
N ASN A 102 -1.53 23.27 2.50
CA ASN A 102 -1.25 24.05 3.71
C ASN A 102 0.01 24.91 3.56
N LYS A 103 1.06 24.39 2.92
CA LYS A 103 2.29 25.11 2.66
C LYS A 103 2.08 26.31 1.72
N ASN A 104 1.29 26.11 0.66
CA ASN A 104 0.93 27.19 -0.28
C ASN A 104 0.16 28.33 0.41
N LYS A 105 -0.75 28.01 1.34
CA LYS A 105 -1.49 29.02 2.13
C LYS A 105 -0.56 29.83 3.03
N LEU A 106 0.39 29.19 3.71
CA LEU A 106 1.35 29.87 4.60
C LEU A 106 2.27 30.83 3.84
N GLN A 107 2.75 30.43 2.66
CA GLN A 107 3.62 31.28 1.83
C GLN A 107 2.90 32.53 1.30
N ASN A 108 1.63 32.38 0.89
CA ASN A 108 0.82 33.51 0.42
C ASN A 108 0.43 34.49 1.55
N SER A 109 0.40 34.02 2.80
CA SER A 109 0.04 34.83 3.98
C SER A 109 1.20 35.71 4.49
N GLN A 110 2.44 35.46 4.05
CA GLN A 110 3.63 36.23 4.45
C GLN A 110 4.06 37.27 3.41
N SER A 111 3.36 37.33 2.27
CA SER A 111 3.67 38.24 1.15
C SER A 111 2.77 39.49 1.10
N THR A 112 2.00 39.78 2.15
CA THR A 112 1.14 40.96 2.31
C THR A 112 1.48 41.70 3.59
#